data_AF-A0A932UIM6-F1
#
_entry.id   AF-A0A932UIM6-F1
#
_cell.length_a   1.000
_cell.length_b   1.000
_cell.length_c   1.000
_cell.angle_alpha   90.00
_cell.angle_beta   90.00
_cell.angle_gamma   90.00
#
_symmetry.space_group_name_H-M   'P 1'
#
loop_
_entity.id
_entity.type
_entity.pdbx_description
1 polymer ?
#
loop_
_entity_poly.entity_id
_entity_poly.type
_entity_poly.pdbx_seq_one_letter_code
_entity_poly.pdbx_strand_id
1 'polypeptide(L)'
;MIAGIRGAVERRGVDHLVVAVGGVSLKVLVPGTTLAKAGGPGASVDLRTYLYVREDVIALYGFATAAELETFELLITVSGIGPKGALGILSTVDPGALRSAIAGGNVDLLTQIPGIGKKTAARLVVELKGKLAPLPSTAGAFLPSDENAELVAALSGLGYGPVQIQRALQALPTDPTLDLEERILLALRELQPPG
;
A
#
# COMPACT_ATOMS: atom_id res chain seq x y z
N MET A 1 25.62 -1.39 -5.96
CA MET A 1 24.19 -1.03 -5.95
C MET A 1 23.86 -0.39 -4.61
N ILE A 2 23.07 0.69 -4.57
CA ILE A 2 22.66 1.34 -3.32
C ILE A 2 21.32 0.71 -2.92
N ALA A 3 21.33 -0.18 -1.93
CA ALA A 3 20.15 -0.97 -1.52
C ALA A 3 19.30 -0.30 -0.43
N GLY A 4 19.88 0.65 0.29
CA GLY A 4 19.16 1.47 1.26
C GLY A 4 19.99 2.63 1.75
N ILE A 5 19.32 3.60 2.35
CA ILE A 5 19.96 4.76 2.97
C ILE A 5 19.34 5.02 4.35
N ARG A 6 20.21 5.42 5.29
CA ARG A 6 19.81 5.88 6.63
C ARG A 6 20.47 7.22 6.88
N GLY A 7 19.68 8.20 7.32
CA GLY A 7 20.18 9.55 7.47
C GLY A 7 19.12 10.53 7.92
N ALA A 8 19.47 11.80 7.94
CA ALA A 8 18.55 12.88 8.30
C ALA A 8 18.02 13.58 7.05
N VAL A 9 16.74 13.94 7.05
CA VAL A 9 16.15 14.76 5.98
C VAL A 9 16.77 16.16 6.06
N GLU A 10 17.40 16.64 4.99
CA GLU A 10 17.86 18.02 4.88
C GLU A 10 16.81 18.91 4.23
N ARG A 11 16.14 18.38 3.19
CA ARG A 11 15.15 19.11 2.41
C ARG A 11 14.07 18.19 1.88
N ARG A 12 12.84 18.71 1.81
CA ARG A 12 11.70 18.08 1.13
C ARG A 12 11.40 18.83 -0.16
N GLY A 13 11.33 18.08 -1.25
CA GLY A 13 10.79 18.56 -2.52
C GLY A 13 9.35 18.13 -2.70
N VAL A 14 8.83 18.32 -3.92
CA VAL A 14 7.46 17.90 -4.29
C VAL A 14 7.33 16.37 -4.40
N ASP A 15 8.38 15.72 -4.89
CA ASP A 15 8.42 14.28 -5.24
C ASP A 15 9.69 13.58 -4.73
N HIS A 16 10.48 14.26 -3.90
CA HIS A 16 11.76 13.78 -3.45
C HIS A 16 12.14 14.27 -2.06
N LEU A 17 13.09 13.56 -1.45
CA LEU A 17 13.81 13.95 -0.26
C LEU A 17 15.28 14.20 -0.61
N VAL A 18 15.91 15.13 0.10
CA VAL A 18 17.37 15.21 0.20
C VAL A 18 17.74 14.68 1.57
N VAL A 19 18.52 13.61 1.60
CA VAL A 19 18.91 12.91 2.83
C VAL A 19 20.41 13.04 3.03
N ALA A 20 20.81 13.61 4.17
CA ALA A 20 22.18 13.63 4.63
C ALA A 20 22.58 12.23 5.13
N VAL A 21 23.61 11.66 4.52
CA VAL A 21 24.20 10.38 4.89
C VAL A 21 25.69 10.61 5.11
N GLY A 22 26.09 10.83 6.37
CA GLY A 22 27.46 11.22 6.71
C GLY A 22 27.81 12.58 6.09
N GLY A 23 28.81 12.62 5.21
CA GLY A 23 29.27 13.84 4.55
C GLY A 23 28.66 14.14 3.18
N VAL A 24 27.66 13.37 2.73
CA VAL A 24 27.03 13.54 1.41
C VAL A 24 25.50 13.68 1.52
N SER A 25 24.93 14.44 0.60
CA SER A 25 23.49 14.64 0.48
C SER A 25 22.96 13.94 -0.77
N LEU A 26 22.06 12.97 -0.58
CA LEU A 26 21.48 12.19 -1.67
C LEU A 26 20.07 12.68 -1.98
N LYS A 27 19.81 13.00 -3.26
CA LYS A 27 18.45 13.23 -3.75
C LYS A 27 17.79 11.88 -4.03
N VAL A 28 16.69 11.60 -3.34
CA VAL A 28 15.93 10.34 -3.46
C VAL A 28 14.50 10.65 -3.85
N LEU A 29 14.08 10.14 -5.01
CA LEU A 29 12.68 10.20 -5.46
C LEU A 29 11.87 9.20 -4.65
N VAL A 30 10.73 9.63 -4.08
CA VAL A 30 9.94 8.78 -3.18
C VAL A 30 8.45 8.87 -3.54
N PRO A 31 7.65 7.82 -3.25
CA PRO A 31 6.20 7.93 -3.35
C PRO A 31 5.66 9.04 -2.44
N GLY A 32 4.52 9.64 -2.81
CA GLY A 32 3.86 10.67 -2.00
C GLY A 32 3.48 10.18 -0.60
N THR A 33 3.14 8.90 -0.47
CA THR A 33 2.88 8.22 0.82
C THR A 33 4.13 8.19 1.71
N THR A 34 5.29 7.85 1.15
CA THR A 34 6.59 7.91 1.84
C THR A 34 6.98 9.35 2.16
N LEU A 35 6.76 10.28 1.23
CA LEU A 35 7.05 11.71 1.43
C LEU A 35 6.24 12.29 2.58
N ALA A 36 4.96 11.92 2.72
CA ALA A 36 4.08 12.37 3.79
C ALA A 36 4.54 11.87 5.17
N LYS A 37 5.05 10.63 5.23
CA LYS A 37 5.59 10.01 6.46
C LYS A 37 7.00 10.49 6.82
N ALA A 38 7.79 10.91 5.83
CA ALA A 38 9.09 11.51 6.06
C ALA A 38 8.87 12.84 6.79
N GLY A 39 9.40 12.96 8.02
CA GLY A 39 9.23 14.14 8.88
C GLY A 39 9.81 15.43 8.28
N GLY A 40 10.02 16.46 9.11
CA GLY A 40 10.67 17.71 8.69
C GLY A 40 12.18 17.59 8.52
N PRO A 41 12.87 18.67 8.13
CA PRO A 41 14.33 18.75 8.20
C PRO A 41 14.85 18.33 9.59
N GLY A 42 15.93 17.55 9.62
CA GLY A 42 16.49 16.93 10.82
C GLY A 42 15.87 15.59 11.22
N ALA A 43 14.70 15.23 10.68
CA ALA A 43 14.07 13.93 10.97
C ALA A 43 14.90 12.78 10.39
N SER A 44 15.07 11.71 11.17
CA SER A 44 15.73 10.50 10.70
C SER A 44 14.80 9.70 9.78
N VAL A 45 15.37 9.15 8.70
CA VAL A 45 14.70 8.28 7.74
C VAL A 45 15.53 7.03 7.45
N ASP A 46 14.85 5.91 7.24
CA ASP A 46 15.43 4.63 6.79
C ASP A 46 14.67 4.19 5.55
N LEU A 47 15.30 4.30 4.38
CA LEU A 47 14.69 4.01 3.09
C LEU A 47 15.36 2.81 2.44
N ARG A 48 14.56 1.89 1.91
CA ARG A 48 15.05 0.90 0.94
C ARG A 48 15.10 1.57 -0.42
N THR A 49 16.15 1.32 -1.19
CA THR A 49 16.37 2.09 -2.42
C THR A 49 16.59 1.21 -3.64
N TYR A 50 16.17 1.74 -4.78
CA TYR A 50 16.43 1.20 -6.10
C TYR A 50 17.23 2.22 -6.92
N LEU A 51 18.45 1.85 -7.32
CA LEU A 51 19.29 2.67 -8.18
C LEU A 51 18.97 2.36 -9.64
N TYR A 52 18.32 3.30 -10.32
CA TYR A 52 18.02 3.19 -11.75
C TYR A 52 19.12 3.84 -12.58
N VAL A 53 19.73 3.04 -13.46
CA VAL A 53 20.82 3.48 -14.34
C VAL A 53 20.45 3.16 -15.78
N ARG A 54 20.44 4.19 -16.63
CA ARG A 54 20.43 4.12 -18.09
C ARG A 54 21.58 4.97 -18.63
N GLU A 55 21.78 4.96 -19.95
CA GLU A 55 22.85 5.72 -20.61
C GLU A 55 22.82 7.22 -20.28
N ASP A 56 21.63 7.80 -20.10
CA ASP A 56 21.39 9.23 -19.90
C ASP A 56 20.86 9.60 -18.51
N VAL A 57 20.49 8.61 -17.70
CA VAL A 57 19.81 8.83 -16.43
C VAL A 57 20.39 7.98 -15.32
N ILE A 58 20.78 8.63 -14.23
CA ILE A 58 21.05 8.01 -12.93
C ILE A 58 20.06 8.60 -11.92
N ALA A 59 19.20 7.76 -11.36
CA ALA A 59 18.19 8.18 -10.39
C ALA A 59 18.10 7.19 -9.23
N LEU A 60 17.95 7.72 -8.01
CA LEU A 60 17.74 6.91 -6.81
C LEU A 60 16.27 7.02 -6.38
N TYR A 61 15.60 5.89 -6.32
CA TYR A 61 14.23 5.75 -5.83
C TYR A 61 14.25 5.18 -4.42
N GLY A 62 13.39 5.66 -3.53
CA GLY A 62 13.36 5.27 -2.13
C GLY A 62 11.96 4.93 -1.63
N PHE A 63 11.90 3.94 -0.73
CA PHE A 63 10.66 3.36 -0.22
C PHE A 63 10.77 3.15 1.29
N ALA A 64 9.67 3.37 2.00
CA ALA A 64 9.61 3.17 3.45
C ALA A 64 9.66 1.69 3.81
N THR A 65 9.06 0.83 2.99
CA THR A 65 8.92 -0.61 3.26
C THR A 65 9.52 -1.47 2.15
N ALA A 66 9.83 -2.73 2.49
CA ALA A 66 10.30 -3.70 1.49
C ALA A 66 9.20 -4.03 0.47
N ALA A 67 7.95 -4.12 0.94
CA ALA A 67 6.76 -4.30 0.12
C ALA A 67 6.62 -3.24 -0.99
N GLU A 68 6.86 -1.97 -0.65
CA GLU A 68 6.86 -0.86 -1.61
C GLU A 68 7.98 -1.03 -2.65
N LEU A 69 9.21 -1.33 -2.22
CA LEU A 69 10.36 -1.54 -3.12
C LEU A 69 10.11 -2.71 -4.08
N GLU A 70 9.73 -3.89 -3.58
CA GLU A 70 9.46 -5.07 -4.41
C GLU A 70 8.34 -4.80 -5.42
N THR A 71 7.29 -4.10 -4.98
CA THR A 71 6.17 -3.78 -5.86
C THR A 71 6.59 -2.78 -6.93
N PHE A 72 7.43 -1.80 -6.60
CA PHE A 72 8.02 -0.90 -7.58
C PHE A 72 8.86 -1.65 -8.62
N GLU A 73 9.75 -2.56 -8.18
CA GLU A 73 10.59 -3.36 -9.06
C GLU A 73 9.77 -4.19 -10.04
N LEU A 74 8.67 -4.79 -9.57
CA LEU A 74 7.75 -5.52 -10.44
C LEU A 74 7.01 -4.60 -11.41
N LEU A 75 6.53 -3.45 -10.95
CA LEU A 75 5.82 -2.48 -11.79
C LEU A 75 6.67 -2.01 -12.96
N ILE A 76 7.95 -1.71 -12.74
CA ILE A 76 8.84 -1.22 -13.82
C ILE A 76 9.25 -2.31 -14.82
N THR A 77 8.95 -3.59 -14.55
CA THR A 77 9.11 -4.67 -15.55
C THR A 77 7.99 -4.69 -16.58
N VAL A 78 6.85 -4.05 -16.28
CA VAL A 78 5.68 -4.07 -17.15
C VAL A 78 5.83 -3.10 -18.30
N SER A 79 5.58 -3.59 -19.52
CA SER A 79 5.75 -2.79 -20.74
C SER A 79 4.81 -1.58 -20.77
N GLY A 80 5.41 -0.39 -20.65
CA GLY A 80 4.70 0.89 -20.63
C GLY A 80 4.60 1.55 -19.25
N ILE A 81 5.14 0.91 -18.21
CA ILE A 81 5.27 1.49 -16.87
C ILE A 81 6.73 1.81 -16.60
N GLY A 82 7.06 3.11 -16.64
CA GLY A 82 8.38 3.59 -16.24
C GLY A 82 8.46 3.90 -14.73
N PRO A 83 9.66 4.21 -14.21
CA PRO A 83 9.87 4.54 -12.79
C PRO A 83 8.94 5.65 -12.25
N LYS A 84 8.70 6.71 -13.03
CA LYS A 84 7.77 7.78 -12.64
C LYS A 84 6.32 7.29 -12.53
N GLY A 85 5.90 6.43 -13.46
CA GLY A 85 4.57 5.82 -13.43
C GLY A 85 4.41 4.91 -12.21
N ALA A 86 5.40 4.06 -11.94
CA ALA A 86 5.40 3.19 -10.76
C ALA A 86 5.34 3.98 -9.44
N LEU A 87 6.09 5.09 -9.32
CA LEU A 87 5.97 6.00 -8.17
C LEU A 87 4.57 6.60 -8.03
N GLY A 88 3.95 7.03 -9.15
CA GLY A 88 2.59 7.56 -9.15
C GLY A 88 1.57 6.55 -8.63
N ILE A 89 1.69 5.29 -9.07
CA ILE A 89 0.84 4.19 -8.60
C ILE A 89 0.99 4.01 -7.08
N LEU A 90 2.23 3.87 -6.59
CA LEU A 90 2.52 3.69 -5.17
C LEU A 90 2.23 4.92 -4.30
N SER A 91 2.00 6.08 -4.91
CA SER A 91 1.54 7.29 -4.23
C SER A 91 0.03 7.32 -4.02
N THR A 92 -0.73 6.45 -4.69
CA THR A 92 -2.20 6.45 -4.71
C THR A 92 -2.82 5.18 -4.17
N VAL A 93 -2.12 4.04 -4.31
CA VAL A 93 -2.63 2.73 -3.90
C VAL A 93 -1.57 2.01 -3.07
N ASP A 94 -2.02 1.41 -1.98
CA ASP A 94 -1.19 0.56 -1.13
C ASP A 94 -0.66 -0.66 -1.91
N PRO A 95 0.62 -1.06 -1.73
CA PRO A 95 1.18 -2.24 -2.38
C PRO A 95 0.33 -3.51 -2.22
N GLY A 96 -0.23 -3.77 -1.04
CA GLY A 96 -1.07 -4.94 -0.78
C GLY A 96 -2.37 -4.90 -1.60
N ALA A 97 -3.07 -3.76 -1.60
CA ALA A 97 -4.28 -3.57 -2.39
C ALA A 97 -4.02 -3.72 -3.90
N LEU A 98 -2.92 -3.18 -4.39
CA LEU A 98 -2.51 -3.32 -5.79
C LEU A 98 -2.24 -4.78 -6.14
N ARG A 99 -1.50 -5.51 -5.29
CA ARG A 99 -1.21 -6.93 -5.50
C ARG A 99 -2.48 -7.78 -5.52
N SER A 100 -3.42 -7.51 -4.62
CA SER A 100 -4.73 -8.18 -4.58
C SER A 100 -5.55 -7.90 -5.84
N ALA A 101 -5.58 -6.65 -6.32
CA ALA A 101 -6.29 -6.29 -7.55
C ALA A 101 -5.71 -7.01 -8.79
N ILE A 102 -4.38 -7.13 -8.86
CA ILE A 102 -3.69 -7.87 -9.93
C ILE A 102 -3.97 -9.37 -9.83
N ALA A 103 -3.89 -9.95 -8.64
CA ALA A 103 -4.14 -11.37 -8.40
C ALA A 103 -5.58 -11.78 -8.75
N GLY A 104 -6.56 -10.95 -8.35
CA GLY A 104 -7.97 -11.12 -8.69
C GLY A 104 -8.30 -10.83 -10.16
N GLY A 105 -7.39 -10.22 -10.92
CA GLY A 105 -7.63 -9.84 -12.31
C GLY A 105 -8.62 -8.69 -12.48
N ASN A 106 -8.78 -7.85 -11.46
CA ASN A 106 -9.76 -6.77 -11.41
C ASN A 106 -9.26 -5.55 -12.22
N VAL A 107 -9.35 -5.63 -13.55
CA VAL A 107 -8.92 -4.57 -14.46
C VAL A 107 -9.63 -3.25 -14.17
N ASP A 108 -10.92 -3.27 -13.83
CA ASP A 108 -11.70 -2.05 -13.57
C ASP A 108 -11.15 -1.27 -12.37
N LEU A 109 -10.77 -1.96 -11.28
CA LEU A 109 -10.15 -1.33 -10.12
C LEU A 109 -8.79 -0.71 -10.47
N LEU A 110 -7.99 -1.40 -11.28
CA LEU A 110 -6.70 -0.87 -11.73
C LEU A 110 -6.85 0.37 -12.62
N THR A 111 -7.94 0.48 -13.40
CA THR A 111 -8.19 1.68 -14.22
C THR A 111 -8.62 2.92 -13.44
N GLN A 112 -9.02 2.76 -12.17
CA GLN A 112 -9.30 3.91 -11.31
C GLN A 112 -8.03 4.62 -10.84
N ILE A 113 -6.87 3.98 -10.99
CA ILE A 113 -5.57 4.54 -10.60
C ILE A 113 -5.16 5.62 -11.63
N PRO A 114 -4.89 6.87 -11.19
CA PRO A 114 -4.46 7.93 -12.10
C PRO A 114 -3.24 7.52 -12.92
N GLY A 115 -3.35 7.65 -14.25
CA GLY A 115 -2.30 7.27 -15.19
C GLY A 115 -2.32 5.81 -15.66
N ILE A 116 -3.24 4.97 -15.15
CA ILE A 116 -3.45 3.60 -15.64
C ILE A 116 -4.69 3.56 -16.54
N GLY A 117 -4.48 3.42 -17.85
CA GLY A 117 -5.57 3.14 -18.79
C GLY A 117 -5.92 1.64 -18.87
N LYS A 118 -7.06 1.30 -19.50
CA LYS A 118 -7.52 -0.09 -19.71
C LYS A 118 -6.46 -1.03 -20.27
N LYS A 119 -5.66 -0.56 -21.25
CA LYS A 119 -4.59 -1.35 -21.85
C LYS A 119 -3.47 -1.67 -20.86
N THR A 120 -3.06 -0.68 -20.06
CA THR A 120 -2.02 -0.84 -19.03
C THR A 120 -2.52 -1.72 -17.89
N ALA A 121 -3.78 -1.54 -17.46
CA ALA A 121 -4.41 -2.38 -16.44
C ALA A 121 -4.49 -3.86 -16.88
N ALA A 122 -4.91 -4.12 -18.13
CA ALA A 122 -4.92 -5.48 -18.66
C ALA A 122 -3.51 -6.10 -18.71
N ARG A 123 -2.50 -5.32 -19.12
CA ARG A 123 -1.10 -5.76 -19.12
C ARG A 123 -0.57 -6.07 -17.72
N LEU A 124 -0.87 -5.21 -16.75
CA LEU A 124 -0.53 -5.43 -15.34
C LEU A 124 -1.05 -6.79 -14.87
N VAL A 125 -2.32 -7.08 -15.14
CA VAL A 125 -2.90 -8.39 -14.81
C VAL A 125 -2.15 -9.50 -15.54
N VAL A 126 -1.99 -9.44 -16.85
CA VAL A 126 -1.36 -10.54 -17.61
C VAL A 126 0.11 -10.79 -17.23
N GLU A 127 0.90 -9.73 -17.09
CA GLU A 127 2.35 -9.82 -16.91
C GLU A 127 2.77 -10.10 -15.46
N LEU A 128 1.95 -9.72 -14.49
CA LEU A 128 2.26 -9.85 -13.06
C LEU A 128 1.39 -10.89 -12.32
N LYS A 129 0.27 -11.33 -12.88
CA LYS A 129 -0.53 -12.42 -12.29
C LYS A 129 0.31 -13.69 -12.23
N GLY A 130 0.51 -14.20 -11.02
CA GLY A 130 1.38 -15.36 -10.74
C GLY A 130 2.82 -15.02 -10.36
N LYS A 131 3.30 -13.79 -10.58
CA LYS A 131 4.61 -13.32 -10.07
C LYS A 131 4.51 -12.69 -8.67
N LEU A 132 3.29 -12.40 -8.24
CA LEU A 132 3.00 -11.77 -6.97
C LEU A 132 2.59 -12.81 -5.93
N ALA A 133 3.43 -13.03 -4.94
CA ALA A 133 2.97 -13.60 -3.67
C ALA A 133 2.08 -12.56 -2.96
N PRO A 134 0.93 -12.96 -2.39
CA PRO A 134 0.14 -12.07 -1.55
C PRO A 134 1.00 -11.58 -0.39
N LEU A 135 1.02 -10.27 -0.15
CA LEU A 135 1.61 -9.72 1.06
C LEU A 135 0.55 -9.70 2.16
N PRO A 136 0.90 -9.96 3.44
CA PRO A 136 0.01 -9.65 4.55
C PRO A 136 -0.24 -8.13 4.53
N SER A 137 -1.49 -7.75 4.28
CA SER A 137 -1.89 -6.35 4.14
C SER A 137 -1.84 -5.66 5.50
N THR A 138 -0.92 -4.71 5.68
CA THR A 138 -0.86 -3.84 6.87
C THR A 138 -1.49 -2.49 6.54
N ALA A 139 -2.73 -2.33 6.98
CA ALA A 139 -3.54 -1.10 7.04
C ALA A 139 -4.23 -0.60 5.75
N GLY A 140 -5.56 -0.77 5.73
CA GLY A 140 -6.45 0.39 5.56
C GLY A 140 -7.03 0.70 4.18
N ALA A 141 -7.42 -0.30 3.38
CA ALA A 141 -8.55 -0.18 2.45
C ALA A 141 -8.99 -1.57 1.95
N PHE A 142 -10.16 -2.01 2.41
CA PHE A 142 -10.97 -3.15 1.96
C PHE A 142 -10.25 -4.49 1.70
N LEU A 143 -10.12 -5.31 2.76
CA LEU A 143 -10.62 -6.71 2.89
C LEU A 143 -10.20 -7.30 4.26
N PRO A 144 -10.96 -8.28 4.82
CA PRO A 144 -11.01 -8.56 6.25
C PRO A 144 -9.77 -9.31 6.76
N SER A 145 -9.32 -9.01 7.99
CA SER A 145 -8.46 -9.90 8.76
C SER A 145 -9.11 -11.28 8.93
N ASP A 146 -8.34 -12.35 9.17
CA ASP A 146 -8.90 -13.70 9.46
C ASP A 146 -9.97 -13.66 10.57
N GLU A 147 -9.74 -12.85 11.61
CA GLU A 147 -10.72 -12.62 12.68
C GLU A 147 -11.98 -11.88 12.21
N ASN A 148 -11.83 -10.95 11.26
CA ASN A 148 -12.98 -10.29 10.63
C ASN A 148 -13.69 -11.23 9.66
N ALA A 149 -13.01 -12.22 9.06
CA ALA A 149 -13.63 -13.23 8.22
C ALA A 149 -14.51 -14.17 9.04
N GLU A 150 -14.04 -14.60 10.22
CA GLU A 150 -14.82 -15.38 11.19
C GLU A 150 -16.02 -14.58 11.71
N LEU A 151 -15.82 -13.31 12.06
CA LEU A 151 -16.88 -12.41 12.49
C LEU A 151 -17.93 -12.15 11.39
N VAL A 152 -17.50 -11.95 10.14
CA VAL A 152 -18.39 -11.81 8.98
C VAL A 152 -19.17 -13.10 8.75
N ALA A 153 -18.54 -14.27 8.87
CA ALA A 153 -19.20 -15.57 8.72
C ALA A 153 -20.24 -15.80 9.83
N ALA A 154 -19.92 -15.48 11.07
CA ALA A 154 -20.83 -15.56 12.21
C ALA A 154 -22.05 -14.63 12.04
N LEU A 155 -21.83 -13.35 11.71
CA LEU A 155 -22.92 -12.38 11.53
C LEU A 155 -23.79 -12.71 10.29
N SER A 156 -23.18 -13.25 9.23
CA SER A 156 -23.92 -13.73 8.06
C SER A 156 -24.77 -14.96 8.39
N GLY A 157 -24.27 -15.88 9.23
CA GLY A 157 -25.00 -17.04 9.73
C GLY A 157 -26.21 -16.67 10.61
N LEU A 158 -26.15 -15.50 11.27
CA LEU A 158 -27.26 -14.92 12.03
C LEU A 158 -28.28 -14.17 11.16
N GLY A 159 -28.03 -14.04 9.85
CA GLY A 159 -28.98 -13.47 8.88
C GLY A 159 -28.81 -11.97 8.59
N TYR A 160 -27.71 -11.34 9.03
CA TYR A 160 -27.45 -9.93 8.72
C TYR A 160 -26.92 -9.72 7.30
N GLY A 161 -27.33 -8.61 6.67
CA GLY A 161 -26.92 -8.27 5.32
C GLY A 161 -25.49 -7.71 5.24
N PRO A 162 -24.82 -7.81 4.08
CA PRO A 162 -23.41 -7.40 3.92
C PRO A 162 -23.16 -5.92 4.25
N VAL A 163 -24.14 -5.05 3.99
CA VAL A 163 -24.06 -3.60 4.31
C VAL A 163 -24.14 -3.35 5.82
N GLN A 164 -24.93 -4.13 6.54
CA GLN A 164 -25.05 -4.04 8.00
C GLN A 164 -23.77 -4.53 8.68
N ILE A 165 -23.25 -5.67 8.21
CA ILE A 165 -22.00 -6.26 8.71
C ILE A 165 -20.83 -5.29 8.52
N GLN A 166 -20.71 -4.68 7.33
CA GLN A 166 -19.70 -3.65 7.04
C GLN A 166 -19.77 -2.46 8.00
N ARG A 167 -20.99 -1.98 8.31
CA ARG A 167 -21.20 -0.88 9.24
C ARG A 167 -20.80 -1.24 10.67
N ALA A 168 -21.15 -2.44 11.13
CA ALA A 168 -20.79 -2.93 12.45
C ALA A 168 -19.27 -3.05 12.61
N LEU A 169 -18.57 -3.57 11.59
CA LEU A 169 -17.11 -3.70 11.59
C LEU A 169 -16.39 -2.35 11.66
N GLN A 170 -16.95 -1.29 11.06
CA GLN A 170 -16.38 0.06 11.13
C GLN A 170 -16.58 0.74 12.48
N ALA A 171 -17.59 0.30 13.26
CA ALA A 171 -17.89 0.84 14.58
C ALA A 171 -17.11 0.15 15.70
N LEU A 172 -16.44 -0.97 15.43
CA LEU A 172 -15.69 -1.72 16.45
C LEU A 172 -14.38 -1.03 16.83
N PRO A 173 -14.03 -0.97 18.13
CA PRO A 173 -12.71 -0.53 18.58
C PRO A 173 -11.63 -1.46 18.02
N THR A 174 -10.53 -0.88 17.54
CA THR A 174 -9.34 -1.64 17.10
C THR A 174 -8.48 -1.97 18.33
N ASP A 175 -9.01 -2.79 19.24
CA ASP A 175 -8.29 -3.25 20.42
C ASP A 175 -7.85 -4.71 20.23
N PRO A 176 -6.54 -5.01 20.18
CA PRO A 176 -6.02 -6.36 19.94
C PRO A 176 -6.19 -7.33 21.11
N THR A 177 -6.81 -6.94 22.22
CA THR A 177 -7.03 -7.81 23.39
C THR A 177 -8.44 -8.43 23.46
N LEU A 178 -9.34 -8.08 22.55
CA LEU A 178 -10.74 -8.54 22.55
C LEU A 178 -10.88 -9.91 21.86
N ASP A 179 -11.49 -10.87 22.56
CA ASP A 179 -11.75 -12.20 22.01
C ASP A 179 -12.88 -12.18 20.97
N LEU A 180 -12.97 -13.19 20.10
CA LEU A 180 -13.95 -13.27 19.00
C LEU A 180 -15.39 -13.13 19.51
N GLU A 181 -15.69 -13.76 20.64
CA GLU A 181 -17.02 -13.75 21.26
C GLU A 181 -17.42 -12.35 21.73
N GLU A 182 -16.49 -11.59 22.30
CA GLU A 182 -16.70 -10.20 22.75
C GLU A 182 -16.94 -9.26 21.55
N ARG A 183 -16.24 -9.51 20.43
CA ARG A 183 -16.41 -8.74 19.19
C ARG A 183 -17.74 -9.01 18.51
N ILE A 184 -18.26 -10.25 18.58
CA ILE A 184 -19.61 -10.59 18.11
C ILE A 184 -20.65 -9.83 18.94
N LEU A 185 -20.53 -9.83 20.27
CA LEU A 185 -21.47 -9.13 21.15
C LEU A 185 -21.47 -7.61 20.90
N LEU A 186 -20.30 -7.00 20.73
CA LEU A 186 -20.18 -5.57 20.39
C LEU A 186 -20.78 -5.25 19.01
N ALA A 187 -20.53 -6.09 18.01
CA ALA A 187 -21.10 -5.92 16.68
C ALA A 187 -22.64 -6.03 16.69
N LEU A 188 -23.20 -6.97 17.45
CA LEU A 188 -24.64 -7.12 17.61
C LEU A 188 -25.27 -5.93 18.34
N ARG A 189 -24.57 -5.35 19.31
CA ARG A 189 -25.02 -4.15 20.04
C ARG A 189 -25.15 -2.92 19.13
N GLU A 190 -24.25 -2.76 18.17
CA GLU A 190 -24.32 -1.69 17.15
C GLU A 190 -25.41 -1.93 16.10
N LEU A 191 -25.79 -3.20 15.89
CA LEU A 191 -26.84 -3.59 14.94
C LEU A 191 -28.25 -3.57 15.53
N GLN A 192 -28.39 -3.56 16.86
CA GLN A 192 -29.67 -3.33 17.53
C GLN A 192 -29.89 -1.81 17.72
N PRO A 193 -30.97 -1.22 17.19
CA PRO A 193 -31.31 0.16 17.53
C PRO A 193 -31.66 0.26 19.03
N PRO A 194 -31.34 1.37 19.71
CA PRO A 194 -31.87 1.61 21.04
C PRO A 194 -33.40 1.68 20.94
N GLY A 195 -34.09 0.87 21.74
CA GLY A 195 -35.53 0.97 21.96
C GLY A 195 -35.90 2.25 22.70
#